data_AF-A0A086B0N5-F1
#
_entry.id   AF-A0A086B0N5-F1
#
_cell.length_a   1.000
_cell.length_b   1.000
_cell.length_c   1.000
_cell.angle_alpha   90.00
_cell.angle_beta   90.00
_cell.angle_gamma   90.00
#
_symmetry.space_group_name_H-M   'P 1'
#
loop_
_entity.id
_entity.type
_entity.pdbx_description
1 polymer ?
#
loop_
_entity_poly.entity_id
_entity_poly.type
_entity_poly.pdbx_seq_one_letter_code
_entity_poly.pdbx_strand_id
1 'polypeptide(L)'
;MKIKASAVLFFVMSCFHAQEITDKNAFEKCTKENSRRTCLSDQDNDGILFYLDQCPNVQGLSEFKGCPDSDGDGIPDTDDHCFEVAGPLENKGCPWPDADGDGTIDKDDVCPTVNGPVENNGCPWPDTDGDGIPDKDDPCPTGNTNGCYDSNCSEADRKEEQRLERFKNESKDVNFEKLTHKIILGIDKNFYPDKDLIVLTSHILAVEARAGDCRRENPAQVYQGKNFWTMGSINQISDLLKKNISLGSAYQSFSSPDIDIEYNAEFGLKNISKFAYKKKMKHLETLKKGSPTESFTDHYGMLMITFTNELGNIVKVHYTYTLINKAKPFRKKEVYTTYKYVGNEWKVMETKEEEQKIKIYED
;
A
#
# COMPACT_ATOMS: atom_id res chain seq x y z
N MET A 1 -67.37 26.82 91.93
CA MET A 1 -66.10 26.62 91.21
C MET A 1 -66.01 27.64 90.09
N LYS A 2 -65.00 28.51 90.11
CA LYS A 2 -64.71 29.51 89.06
C LYS A 2 -63.92 28.85 87.92
N ILE A 3 -63.97 29.49 86.73
CA ILE A 3 -62.95 29.66 85.66
C ILE A 3 -63.72 29.67 84.32
N LYS A 4 -64.17 30.84 83.85
CA LYS A 4 -63.50 31.80 82.94
C LYS A 4 -63.19 31.23 81.55
N ALA A 5 -64.09 31.53 80.61
CA ALA A 5 -63.84 31.51 79.19
C ALA A 5 -62.71 32.52 78.85
N SER A 6 -61.74 32.09 78.06
CA SER A 6 -60.71 32.97 77.51
C SER A 6 -60.70 32.74 75.99
N ALA A 7 -61.30 33.69 75.28
CA ALA A 7 -61.20 33.81 73.84
C ALA A 7 -59.78 34.30 73.50
N VAL A 8 -58.97 33.43 72.91
CA VAL A 8 -57.66 33.79 72.38
C VAL A 8 -57.86 34.22 70.93
N LEU A 9 -57.83 35.53 70.73
CA LEU A 9 -57.80 36.19 69.44
C LEU A 9 -56.39 35.99 68.84
N PHE A 10 -56.24 35.03 67.92
CA PHE A 10 -55.01 34.87 67.13
C PHE A 10 -54.93 36.00 66.09
N PHE A 11 -54.22 37.07 66.46
CA PHE A 11 -53.84 38.13 65.53
C PHE A 11 -52.75 37.58 64.61
N VAL A 12 -53.14 37.17 63.39
CA VAL A 12 -52.20 36.77 62.34
C VAL A 12 -51.50 38.05 61.86
N MET A 13 -50.39 38.40 62.50
CA MET A 13 -49.46 39.44 62.07
C MET A 13 -48.84 38.96 60.76
N SER A 14 -49.46 39.33 59.64
CA SER A 14 -48.89 39.19 58.31
C SER A 14 -47.62 40.05 58.26
N CYS A 15 -46.46 39.41 58.40
CA CYS A 15 -45.16 40.04 58.22
C CYS A 15 -45.03 40.49 56.76
N PHE A 16 -45.41 41.74 56.47
CA PHE A 16 -44.94 42.45 55.29
C PHE A 16 -43.44 42.67 55.48
N HIS A 17 -42.63 41.73 55.01
CA HIS A 17 -41.19 41.96 54.83
C HIS A 17 -41.05 42.97 53.69
N ALA A 18 -40.69 44.20 54.03
CA ALA A 18 -40.21 45.13 53.01
C ALA A 18 -38.91 44.56 52.46
N GLN A 19 -38.91 44.10 51.20
CA GLN A 19 -37.69 43.73 50.48
C GLN A 19 -36.75 44.94 50.49
N GLU A 20 -35.61 44.78 51.15
CA GLU A 20 -34.57 45.80 51.19
C GLU A 20 -33.90 45.87 49.82
N ILE A 21 -33.90 47.06 49.19
CA ILE A 21 -33.26 47.28 47.89
C ILE A 21 -31.76 47.29 48.11
N THR A 22 -31.07 46.26 47.60
CA THR A 22 -29.63 46.04 47.81
C THR A 22 -28.75 46.93 46.94
N ASP A 23 -29.17 47.21 45.69
CA ASP A 23 -28.50 48.13 44.77
C ASP A 23 -29.48 49.23 44.33
N LYS A 24 -29.38 50.41 44.95
CA LYS A 24 -30.25 51.55 44.66
C LYS A 24 -30.06 52.08 43.24
N ASN A 25 -28.84 52.03 42.69
CA ASN A 25 -28.55 52.58 41.37
C ASN A 25 -29.13 51.69 40.28
N ALA A 26 -28.94 50.36 40.39
CA ALA A 26 -29.53 49.40 39.46
C ALA A 26 -31.06 49.46 39.50
N PHE A 27 -31.64 49.58 40.70
CA PHE A 27 -33.08 49.71 40.87
C PHE A 27 -33.65 51.01 40.27
N GLU A 28 -32.99 52.15 40.52
CA GLU A 28 -33.35 53.43 39.90
C GLU A 28 -33.24 53.37 38.37
N LYS A 29 -32.23 52.67 37.83
CA LYS A 29 -32.11 52.45 36.39
C LYS A 29 -33.28 51.61 35.85
N CYS A 30 -33.59 50.48 36.47
CA CYS A 30 -34.69 49.62 36.06
C CYS A 30 -36.03 50.36 36.06
N THR A 31 -36.32 51.12 37.13
CA THR A 31 -37.61 51.83 37.29
C THR A 31 -37.81 53.01 36.32
N LYS A 32 -36.76 53.44 35.60
CA LYS A 32 -36.91 54.40 34.49
C LYS A 32 -37.55 53.78 33.25
N GLU A 33 -37.36 52.47 33.07
CA GLU A 33 -37.77 51.74 31.86
C GLU A 33 -38.92 50.76 32.15
N ASN A 34 -39.06 50.31 33.39
CA ASN A 34 -40.00 49.27 33.82
C ASN A 34 -40.80 49.68 35.06
N SER A 35 -41.90 48.96 35.33
CA SER A 35 -42.70 49.21 36.53
C SER A 35 -41.96 48.79 37.81
N ARG A 36 -42.22 49.46 38.94
CA ARG A 36 -41.67 49.05 40.25
C ARG A 36 -41.96 47.58 40.57
N ARG A 37 -43.14 47.07 40.17
CA ARG A 37 -43.51 45.67 40.39
C ARG A 37 -42.61 44.74 39.57
N THR A 38 -42.36 45.07 38.30
CA THR A 38 -41.47 44.30 37.41
C THR A 38 -40.05 44.28 37.96
N CYS A 39 -39.52 45.43 38.37
CA CYS A 39 -38.16 45.48 38.94
C CYS A 39 -38.03 44.67 40.24
N LEU A 40 -39.10 44.44 41.00
CA LEU A 40 -39.08 43.63 42.23
C LEU A 40 -39.61 42.20 42.03
N SER A 41 -39.97 41.81 40.80
CA SER A 41 -40.29 40.42 40.49
C SER A 41 -39.04 39.64 40.16
N ASP A 42 -39.13 38.33 40.30
CA ASP A 42 -38.24 37.34 39.74
C ASP A 42 -39.04 36.68 38.60
N GLN A 43 -38.59 36.85 37.36
CA GLN A 43 -39.43 36.61 36.17
C GLN A 43 -39.27 35.18 35.65
N ASP A 44 -38.08 34.60 35.73
CA ASP A 44 -37.81 33.21 35.36
C ASP A 44 -37.69 32.28 36.58
N ASN A 45 -37.74 32.81 37.80
CA ASN A 45 -37.72 32.06 39.06
C ASN A 45 -36.37 31.40 39.37
N ASP A 46 -35.27 32.06 39.03
CA ASP A 46 -33.92 31.60 39.36
C ASP A 46 -33.43 32.09 40.74
N GLY A 47 -34.23 32.92 41.42
CA GLY A 47 -33.92 33.50 42.73
C GLY A 47 -33.25 34.86 42.67
N ILE A 48 -33.03 35.43 41.49
CA ILE A 48 -32.48 36.77 41.27
C ILE A 48 -33.61 37.71 40.84
N LEU A 49 -33.64 38.90 41.45
CA LEU A 49 -34.66 39.89 41.10
C LEU A 49 -34.34 40.51 39.74
N PHE A 50 -35.38 40.78 38.95
CA PHE A 50 -35.31 41.34 37.59
C PHE A 50 -34.38 42.54 37.43
N TYR A 51 -34.23 43.39 38.45
CA TYR A 51 -33.33 44.56 38.38
C TYR A 51 -31.84 44.25 38.61
N LEU A 52 -31.51 43.07 39.13
CA LEU A 52 -30.16 42.55 39.34
C LEU A 52 -29.79 41.47 38.32
N ASP A 53 -30.80 40.87 37.71
CA ASP A 53 -30.69 39.80 36.75
C ASP A 53 -30.24 40.31 35.37
N GLN A 54 -29.20 39.71 34.83
CA GLN A 54 -28.68 39.99 33.49
C GLN A 54 -29.45 39.24 32.40
N CYS A 55 -30.13 38.14 32.76
CA CYS A 55 -30.87 37.27 31.86
C CYS A 55 -32.33 37.03 32.34
N PRO A 56 -33.15 38.08 32.50
CA PRO A 56 -34.44 38.05 33.23
C PRO A 56 -35.58 37.20 32.64
N ASN A 57 -35.30 36.41 31.60
CA ASN A 57 -36.28 35.52 30.98
C ASN A 57 -35.77 34.07 30.89
N VAL A 58 -34.58 33.78 31.39
CA VAL A 58 -33.90 32.49 31.26
C VAL A 58 -33.21 32.21 32.58
N GLN A 59 -33.63 31.13 33.26
CA GLN A 59 -33.04 30.76 34.53
C GLN A 59 -31.53 30.58 34.43
N GLY A 60 -30.79 31.17 35.35
CA GLY A 60 -29.35 31.03 35.37
C GLY A 60 -28.74 30.89 36.76
N LEU A 61 -27.42 31.05 36.80
CA LEU A 61 -26.62 30.84 38.00
C LEU A 61 -26.41 32.17 38.72
N SER A 62 -26.44 32.12 40.05
CA SER A 62 -26.18 33.31 40.87
C SER A 62 -24.79 33.92 40.66
N GLU A 63 -23.81 33.08 40.30
CA GLU A 63 -22.45 33.48 39.97
C GLU A 63 -22.40 34.39 38.72
N PHE A 64 -23.28 34.14 37.75
CA PHE A 64 -23.39 34.89 36.50
C PHE A 64 -24.59 35.84 36.49
N LYS A 65 -25.02 36.30 37.68
CA LYS A 65 -26.12 37.25 37.85
C LYS A 65 -27.39 36.85 37.09
N GLY A 66 -27.72 35.57 37.15
CA GLY A 66 -28.97 35.02 36.62
C GLY A 66 -28.87 34.57 35.17
N CYS A 67 -27.68 34.64 34.57
CA CYS A 67 -27.43 34.03 33.27
C CYS A 67 -27.02 32.56 33.38
N PRO A 68 -27.48 31.70 32.45
CA PRO A 68 -27.05 30.31 32.36
C PRO A 68 -25.60 30.20 31.88
N ASP A 69 -24.99 29.05 32.19
CA ASP A 69 -23.73 28.53 31.64
C ASP A 69 -24.03 27.07 31.28
N SER A 70 -24.35 26.86 30.01
CA SER A 70 -24.98 25.65 29.50
C SER A 70 -24.00 24.48 29.39
N ASP A 71 -22.73 24.74 29.11
CA ASP A 71 -21.69 23.71 29.01
C ASP A 71 -20.77 23.62 30.24
N GLY A 72 -20.86 24.59 31.15
CA GLY A 72 -20.18 24.59 32.44
C GLY A 72 -18.70 24.94 32.36
N ASP A 73 -18.26 25.70 31.34
CA ASP A 73 -16.87 26.12 31.19
C ASP A 73 -16.48 27.33 32.05
N GLY A 74 -17.46 27.95 32.71
CA GLY A 74 -17.29 29.12 33.57
C GLY A 74 -17.52 30.46 32.88
N ILE A 75 -18.01 30.46 31.64
CA ILE A 75 -18.39 31.63 30.86
C ILE A 75 -19.91 31.56 30.63
N PRO A 76 -20.69 32.58 31.02
CA PRO A 76 -22.13 32.53 30.78
C PRO A 76 -22.46 32.54 29.29
N ASP A 77 -23.56 31.89 28.90
CA ASP A 77 -24.01 31.73 27.50
C ASP A 77 -24.07 33.04 26.71
N THR A 78 -24.23 34.17 27.40
CA THR A 78 -24.26 35.51 26.78
C THR A 78 -22.90 36.01 26.32
N ASP A 79 -21.82 35.53 26.92
CA ASP A 79 -20.43 35.91 26.62
C ASP A 79 -19.65 34.76 25.94
N ASP A 80 -20.19 33.54 25.96
CA ASP A 80 -19.64 32.37 25.31
C ASP A 80 -19.97 32.32 23.81
N HIS A 81 -18.95 32.20 22.97
CA HIS A 81 -19.11 32.04 21.52
C HIS A 81 -19.56 30.63 21.11
N CYS A 82 -19.41 29.64 21.99
CA CYS A 82 -19.66 28.23 21.77
C CYS A 82 -20.44 27.58 22.93
N PHE A 83 -21.48 28.24 23.45
CA PHE A 83 -22.33 27.86 24.61
C PHE A 83 -22.83 26.41 24.75
N GLU A 84 -22.66 25.54 23.74
CA GLU A 84 -23.00 24.11 23.82
C GLU A 84 -21.76 23.21 24.05
N VAL A 85 -20.54 23.77 23.98
CA VAL A 85 -19.28 23.03 23.95
C VAL A 85 -18.19 23.80 24.71
N ALA A 86 -17.88 23.30 25.90
CA ALA A 86 -16.94 23.92 26.82
C ALA A 86 -15.60 24.27 26.17
N GLY A 87 -15.09 25.47 26.46
CA GLY A 87 -13.82 25.92 25.96
C GLY A 87 -13.08 26.88 26.90
N PRO A 88 -11.82 27.21 26.57
CA PRO A 88 -11.04 28.14 27.37
C PRO A 88 -11.52 29.59 27.21
N LEU A 89 -11.39 30.38 28.28
CA LEU A 89 -11.61 31.82 28.28
C LEU A 89 -10.76 32.54 27.22
N GLU A 90 -9.53 32.07 26.99
CA GLU A 90 -8.64 32.62 25.97
C GLU A 90 -9.20 32.52 24.55
N ASN A 91 -10.14 31.59 24.30
CA ASN A 91 -10.85 31.42 23.04
C ASN A 91 -12.36 31.67 23.18
N LYS A 92 -12.77 32.45 24.18
CA LYS A 92 -14.15 32.87 24.40
C LYS A 92 -15.13 31.70 24.50
N GLY A 93 -14.75 30.68 25.24
CA GLY A 93 -15.55 29.47 25.49
C GLY A 93 -15.60 28.48 24.33
N CYS A 94 -14.88 28.75 23.24
CA CYS A 94 -14.75 27.77 22.16
C CYS A 94 -13.51 26.87 22.33
N PRO A 95 -13.60 25.55 22.12
CA PRO A 95 -12.41 24.71 22.01
C PRO A 95 -11.52 25.17 20.85
N TRP A 96 -10.21 24.96 20.96
CA TRP A 96 -9.31 25.20 19.83
C TRP A 96 -9.50 24.10 18.78
N PRO A 97 -9.55 24.45 17.49
CA PRO A 97 -9.62 23.45 16.42
C PRO A 97 -8.31 22.65 16.33
N ASP A 98 -8.44 21.45 15.77
CA ASP A 98 -7.38 20.56 15.31
C ASP A 98 -7.81 20.10 13.92
N ALA A 99 -7.35 20.81 12.89
CA ALA A 99 -7.90 20.74 11.55
C ALA A 99 -7.51 19.46 10.79
N ASP A 100 -6.38 18.84 11.13
CA ASP A 100 -5.93 17.58 10.53
C ASP A 100 -6.12 16.36 11.46
N GLY A 101 -6.43 16.59 12.74
CA GLY A 101 -6.77 15.56 13.70
C GLY A 101 -5.56 14.78 14.21
N ASP A 102 -4.38 15.39 14.26
CA ASP A 102 -3.16 14.76 14.75
C ASP A 102 -3.00 14.81 16.28
N GLY A 103 -3.86 15.57 16.97
CA GLY A 103 -3.85 15.75 18.42
C GLY A 103 -3.09 17.00 18.90
N THR A 104 -2.50 17.77 17.99
CA THR A 104 -1.92 19.09 18.22
C THR A 104 -2.91 20.14 17.76
N ILE A 105 -3.35 21.03 18.65
CA ILE A 105 -4.30 22.08 18.27
C ILE A 105 -3.66 23.06 17.28
N ASP A 106 -4.44 23.62 16.35
CA ASP A 106 -3.97 24.51 15.26
C ASP A 106 -3.12 25.69 15.76
N LYS A 107 -3.33 26.12 17.01
CA LYS A 107 -2.59 27.21 17.65
C LYS A 107 -1.14 26.84 17.98
N ASP A 108 -0.90 25.56 18.29
CA ASP A 108 0.40 25.01 18.69
C ASP A 108 1.02 24.14 17.59
N ASP A 109 0.26 23.85 16.53
CA ASP A 109 0.67 23.09 15.36
C ASP A 109 1.43 23.95 14.33
N VAL A 110 2.63 23.51 13.95
CA VAL A 110 3.46 24.15 12.93
C VAL A 110 2.98 23.77 11.51
N CYS A 111 2.27 22.67 11.35
CA CYS A 111 1.71 22.13 10.12
C CYS A 111 0.19 21.85 10.20
N PRO A 112 -0.71 22.86 10.41
CA PRO A 112 -2.15 22.67 10.73
C PRO A 112 -3.04 21.95 9.69
N THR A 113 -2.47 21.42 8.63
CA THR A 113 -3.21 20.76 7.54
C THR A 113 -2.58 19.43 7.14
N VAL A 114 -1.52 18.99 7.85
CA VAL A 114 -0.74 17.81 7.51
C VAL A 114 -0.34 17.11 8.81
N ASN A 115 -1.00 15.98 9.08
CA ASN A 115 -0.81 15.26 10.33
C ASN A 115 0.65 14.99 10.65
N GLY A 116 1.04 15.26 11.89
CA GLY A 116 2.34 14.93 12.44
C GLY A 116 2.30 14.51 13.91
N PRO A 117 3.41 13.99 14.43
CA PRO A 117 3.52 13.69 15.85
C PRO A 117 3.62 14.97 16.70
N VAL A 118 3.06 14.93 17.90
CA VAL A 118 3.20 15.98 18.92
C VAL A 118 4.67 16.28 19.23
N GLU A 119 5.54 15.26 19.19
CA GLU A 119 6.99 15.43 19.40
C GLU A 119 7.67 16.35 18.36
N ASN A 120 7.02 16.55 17.20
CA ASN A 120 7.48 17.46 16.15
C ASN A 120 6.50 18.62 15.91
N ASN A 121 5.74 19.01 16.93
CA ASN A 121 4.78 20.11 16.91
C ASN A 121 3.78 20.00 15.73
N GLY A 122 3.18 18.82 15.56
CA GLY A 122 2.18 18.53 14.54
C GLY A 122 2.72 18.41 13.10
N CYS A 123 4.04 18.51 12.88
CA CYS A 123 4.61 18.29 11.56
C CYS A 123 5.12 16.86 11.36
N PRO A 124 4.91 16.23 10.19
CA PRO A 124 5.63 15.00 9.85
C PRO A 124 7.14 15.26 9.83
N TRP A 125 7.92 14.24 10.21
CA TRP A 125 9.37 14.31 10.05
C TRP A 125 9.73 14.27 8.56
N PRO A 126 10.75 15.04 8.11
CA PRO A 126 11.25 14.94 6.75
C PRO A 126 11.66 13.50 6.41
N ASP A 127 11.41 13.12 5.16
CA ASP A 127 11.86 11.88 4.52
C ASP A 127 12.42 12.30 3.15
N THR A 128 13.72 12.58 3.12
CA THR A 128 14.38 13.28 2.02
C THR A 128 14.45 12.44 0.75
N ASP A 129 14.54 11.11 0.86
CA ASP A 129 14.58 10.20 -0.28
C ASP A 129 13.27 9.44 -0.55
N GLY A 130 12.29 9.54 0.34
CA GLY A 130 10.95 9.02 0.18
C GLY A 130 10.86 7.51 0.37
N ASP A 131 11.74 6.92 1.18
CA ASP A 131 11.78 5.48 1.44
C ASP A 131 10.81 5.02 2.55
N GLY A 132 10.16 5.97 3.23
CA GLY A 132 9.20 5.73 4.31
C GLY A 132 9.81 5.68 5.72
N ILE A 133 11.12 5.92 5.86
CA ILE A 133 11.82 6.06 7.14
C ILE A 133 12.17 7.53 7.32
N PRO A 134 11.68 8.21 8.38
CA PRO A 134 12.05 9.60 8.65
C PRO A 134 13.56 9.83 8.76
N ASP A 135 14.08 10.96 8.26
CA ASP A 135 15.51 11.33 8.25
C ASP A 135 16.20 11.17 9.62
N LYS A 136 15.45 11.34 10.72
CA LYS A 136 15.97 11.19 12.09
C LYS A 136 16.22 9.73 12.51
N ASP A 137 15.49 8.80 11.89
CA ASP A 137 15.55 7.36 12.13
C ASP A 137 16.22 6.64 10.95
N ASP A 138 16.45 7.36 9.85
CA ASP A 138 17.12 6.85 8.66
C ASP A 138 18.65 6.93 8.81
N PRO A 139 19.36 5.78 8.82
CA PRO A 139 20.82 5.76 8.81
C PRO A 139 21.44 6.31 7.51
N CYS A 140 20.66 6.45 6.44
CA CYS A 140 21.09 6.94 5.13
C CYS A 140 20.09 7.95 4.47
N PRO A 141 19.88 9.17 5.03
CA PRO A 141 18.81 10.14 4.67
C PRO A 141 18.82 10.76 3.27
N THR A 142 19.60 10.24 2.33
CA THR A 142 19.66 10.74 0.95
C THR A 142 19.71 9.60 -0.07
N GLY A 143 19.44 8.38 0.37
CA GLY A 143 19.60 7.14 -0.37
C GLY A 143 18.26 6.54 -0.78
N ASN A 144 18.08 6.24 -2.06
CA ASN A 144 16.78 5.85 -2.63
C ASN A 144 16.23 4.43 -2.26
N THR A 145 16.71 3.79 -1.18
CA THR A 145 16.30 2.43 -0.79
C THR A 145 16.43 2.19 0.72
N ASN A 146 15.28 1.99 1.39
CA ASN A 146 15.08 1.49 2.77
C ASN A 146 16.32 1.49 3.69
N GLY A 147 16.83 2.67 4.04
CA GLY A 147 17.73 2.84 5.18
C GLY A 147 19.05 2.08 5.14
N CYS A 148 19.76 2.22 4.02
CA CYS A 148 21.16 1.83 3.75
C CYS A 148 21.38 0.59 2.88
N TYR A 149 22.17 0.80 1.83
CA TYR A 149 23.01 -0.26 1.25
C TYR A 149 23.85 -0.88 2.37
N ASP A 150 23.81 -2.21 2.50
CA ASP A 150 24.66 -2.97 3.41
C ASP A 150 26.08 -2.37 3.33
N SER A 151 26.61 -1.90 4.47
CA SER A 151 27.93 -1.26 4.58
C SER A 151 29.08 -2.11 4.01
N ASN A 152 28.78 -3.36 3.65
CA ASN A 152 29.65 -4.30 2.96
C ASN A 152 29.30 -4.54 1.48
N CYS A 153 28.61 -3.65 0.75
CA CYS A 153 28.40 -3.84 -0.69
C CYS A 153 29.74 -4.01 -1.44
N SER A 154 30.83 -3.39 -0.98
CA SER A 154 32.18 -3.64 -1.52
C SER A 154 32.64 -5.09 -1.35
N GLU A 155 32.34 -5.71 -0.22
CA GLU A 155 32.62 -7.11 0.06
C GLU A 155 31.66 -8.06 -0.67
N ALA A 156 30.39 -7.68 -0.80
CA ALA A 156 29.38 -8.41 -1.57
C ALA A 156 29.72 -8.40 -3.08
N ASP A 157 30.10 -7.24 -3.62
CA ASP A 157 30.59 -7.08 -4.97
C ASP A 157 31.87 -7.88 -5.20
N ARG A 158 32.84 -7.80 -4.27
CA ARG A 158 34.08 -8.61 -4.33
C ARG A 158 33.76 -10.11 -4.35
N LYS A 159 32.82 -10.57 -3.53
CA LYS A 159 32.38 -11.98 -3.51
C LYS A 159 31.73 -12.39 -4.83
N GLU A 160 30.88 -11.53 -5.39
CA GLU A 160 30.22 -11.81 -6.66
C GLU A 160 31.16 -11.71 -7.86
N GLU A 161 32.15 -10.81 -7.86
CA GLU A 161 33.23 -10.78 -8.84
C GLU A 161 34.09 -12.04 -8.77
N GLN A 162 34.44 -12.49 -7.56
CA GLN A 162 35.14 -13.77 -7.36
C GLN A 162 34.31 -14.96 -7.83
N ARG A 163 32.99 -14.93 -7.61
CA ARG A 163 32.05 -15.93 -8.11
C ARG A 163 31.98 -15.91 -9.64
N LEU A 164 31.96 -14.73 -10.26
CA LEU A 164 32.00 -14.56 -11.71
C LEU A 164 33.30 -15.07 -12.32
N GLU A 165 34.45 -14.72 -11.75
CA GLU A 165 35.75 -15.20 -12.23
C GLU A 165 35.93 -16.71 -12.03
N ARG A 166 35.45 -17.25 -10.90
CA ARG A 166 35.37 -18.69 -10.71
C ARG A 166 34.49 -19.33 -11.77
N PHE A 167 33.33 -18.76 -12.04
CA PHE A 167 32.44 -19.23 -13.10
C PHE A 167 33.13 -19.21 -14.47
N LYS A 168 33.76 -18.10 -14.89
CA LYS A 168 34.49 -18.02 -16.16
C LYS A 168 35.57 -19.09 -16.28
N ASN A 169 36.29 -19.36 -15.20
CA ASN A 169 37.36 -20.37 -15.17
C ASN A 169 36.84 -21.81 -15.17
N GLU A 170 35.81 -22.12 -14.38
CA GLU A 170 35.19 -23.46 -14.32
C GLU A 170 34.40 -23.77 -15.61
N SER A 171 33.81 -22.76 -16.24
CA SER A 171 32.99 -22.91 -17.45
C SER A 171 33.79 -22.89 -18.75
N LYS A 172 35.11 -22.59 -18.72
CA LYS A 172 35.94 -22.42 -19.93
C LYS A 172 35.96 -23.64 -20.85
N ASP A 173 35.86 -24.84 -20.27
CA ASP A 173 35.91 -26.12 -20.98
C ASP A 173 34.54 -26.82 -21.01
N VAL A 174 33.49 -26.14 -20.54
CA VAL A 174 32.15 -26.71 -20.46
C VAL A 174 31.51 -26.72 -21.84
N ASN A 175 31.21 -27.92 -22.33
CA ASN A 175 30.45 -28.08 -23.57
C ASN A 175 28.95 -27.83 -23.31
N PHE A 176 28.52 -26.60 -23.57
CA PHE A 176 27.13 -26.17 -23.42
C PHE A 176 26.19 -26.73 -24.50
N GLU A 177 26.72 -27.16 -25.65
CA GLU A 177 25.93 -27.82 -26.70
C GLU A 177 25.38 -29.17 -26.22
N LYS A 178 26.21 -29.97 -25.54
CA LYS A 178 25.78 -31.22 -24.90
C LYS A 178 24.73 -30.99 -23.81
N LEU A 179 24.86 -29.91 -23.03
CA LEU A 179 23.85 -29.55 -22.03
C LEU A 179 22.53 -29.17 -22.70
N THR A 180 22.60 -28.31 -23.73
CA THR A 180 21.44 -27.88 -24.51
C THR A 180 20.68 -29.08 -25.06
N HIS A 181 21.39 -30.04 -25.65
CA HIS A 181 20.78 -31.26 -26.15
C HIS A 181 20.06 -32.05 -25.04
N LYS A 182 20.69 -32.21 -23.86
CA LYS A 182 20.05 -32.89 -22.72
C LYS A 182 18.81 -32.16 -22.20
N ILE A 183 18.85 -30.83 -22.15
CA ILE A 183 17.71 -29.99 -21.75
C ILE A 183 16.55 -30.17 -22.72
N ILE A 184 16.84 -30.15 -24.03
CA ILE A 184 15.82 -30.38 -25.06
C ILE A 184 15.18 -31.76 -24.88
N LEU A 185 15.99 -32.81 -24.67
CA LEU A 185 15.47 -34.16 -24.41
C LEU A 185 14.64 -34.27 -23.13
N GLY A 186 14.82 -33.36 -22.17
CA GLY A 186 14.04 -33.27 -20.94
C GLY A 186 12.66 -32.60 -21.12
N ILE A 187 12.38 -32.03 -22.30
CA ILE A 187 11.08 -31.39 -22.57
C ILE A 187 9.98 -32.44 -22.61
N ASP A 188 8.90 -32.19 -21.88
CA ASP A 188 7.70 -33.03 -21.91
C ASP A 188 6.96 -32.92 -23.25
N LYS A 189 7.24 -33.88 -24.13
CA LYS A 189 6.64 -33.94 -25.47
C LYS A 189 5.12 -34.14 -25.48
N ASN A 190 4.53 -34.59 -24.37
CA ASN A 190 3.11 -34.93 -24.30
C ASN A 190 2.27 -33.75 -23.79
N PHE A 191 2.89 -32.69 -23.27
CA PHE A 191 2.15 -31.58 -22.68
C PHE A 191 1.32 -30.79 -23.72
N TYR A 192 1.78 -30.75 -24.98
CA TYR A 192 1.14 -30.01 -26.07
C TYR A 192 0.66 -30.96 -27.20
N PRO A 193 -0.42 -31.71 -26.98
CA PRO A 193 -0.85 -32.75 -27.93
C PRO A 193 -1.18 -32.16 -29.31
N ASP A 194 -1.88 -31.01 -29.37
CA ASP A 194 -2.46 -30.49 -30.62
C ASP A 194 -2.16 -29.00 -30.87
N LYS A 195 -1.16 -28.43 -30.20
CA LYS A 195 -0.79 -27.02 -30.34
C LYS A 195 0.60 -26.85 -30.93
N ASP A 196 0.77 -25.82 -31.77
CA ASP A 196 2.10 -25.28 -32.09
C ASP A 196 2.61 -24.48 -30.88
N LEU A 197 3.90 -24.11 -30.86
CA LEU A 197 4.52 -23.59 -29.64
C LEU A 197 5.22 -22.25 -29.82
N ILE A 198 5.02 -21.37 -28.83
CA ILE A 198 6.02 -20.36 -28.52
C ILE A 198 7.02 -20.99 -27.57
N VAL A 199 8.30 -20.86 -27.91
CA VAL A 199 9.39 -21.10 -26.97
C VAL A 199 9.96 -19.76 -26.53
N LEU A 200 9.85 -19.47 -25.24
CA LEU A 200 10.47 -18.31 -24.59
C LEU A 200 11.72 -18.79 -23.86
N THR A 201 12.84 -18.18 -24.17
CA THR A 201 14.11 -18.55 -23.55
C THR A 201 14.65 -17.39 -22.74
N SER A 202 14.97 -17.61 -21.46
CA SER A 202 15.73 -16.65 -20.68
C SER A 202 17.24 -16.84 -20.90
N HIS A 203 18.02 -15.82 -20.57
CA HIS A 203 19.47 -15.93 -20.52
C HIS A 203 19.93 -16.59 -19.21
N ILE A 204 21.14 -17.15 -19.23
CA ILE A 204 21.84 -17.58 -18.01
C ILE A 204 22.42 -16.34 -17.37
N LEU A 205 21.83 -15.93 -16.24
CA LEU A 205 22.49 -14.98 -15.37
C LEU A 205 23.62 -15.74 -14.66
N ALA A 206 24.86 -15.39 -14.99
CA ALA A 206 26.03 -15.91 -14.29
C ALA A 206 26.12 -15.34 -12.86
N VAL A 207 25.59 -14.13 -12.69
CA VAL A 207 25.44 -13.42 -11.43
C VAL A 207 24.11 -12.67 -11.54
N GLU A 208 23.25 -12.78 -10.53
CA GLU A 208 22.06 -11.93 -10.47
C GLU A 208 22.50 -10.45 -10.45
N ALA A 209 21.69 -9.55 -11.02
CA ALA A 209 21.99 -8.11 -11.01
C ALA A 209 21.99 -7.51 -9.58
N ARG A 210 21.77 -8.35 -8.57
CA ARG A 210 21.65 -8.02 -7.16
C ARG A 210 22.52 -8.98 -6.34
N ALA A 211 23.36 -8.44 -5.47
CA ALA A 211 24.04 -9.19 -4.41
C ALA A 211 23.30 -8.87 -3.09
N GLY A 212 22.22 -9.60 -2.81
CA GLY A 212 21.27 -9.17 -1.76
C GLY A 212 20.55 -7.89 -2.19
N ASP A 213 20.56 -6.86 -1.35
CA ASP A 213 19.94 -5.55 -1.64
C ASP A 213 20.86 -4.58 -2.40
N CYS A 214 22.10 -4.97 -2.72
CA CYS A 214 23.03 -4.14 -3.49
C CYS A 214 22.69 -4.15 -4.99
N ARG A 215 22.38 -2.98 -5.57
CA ARG A 215 22.12 -2.80 -7.01
C ARG A 215 23.42 -2.46 -7.75
N ARG A 216 23.84 -3.33 -8.68
CA ARG A 216 25.04 -3.05 -9.49
C ARG A 216 24.69 -2.05 -10.61
N GLU A 217 25.37 -0.89 -10.66
CA GLU A 217 25.20 0.10 -11.73
C GLU A 217 25.52 -0.47 -13.13
N ASN A 218 26.34 -1.51 -13.18
CA ASN A 218 26.70 -2.22 -14.40
C ASN A 218 26.66 -3.73 -14.13
N PRO A 219 25.49 -4.40 -14.27
CA PRO A 219 25.40 -5.82 -14.01
C PRO A 219 26.41 -6.57 -14.88
N ALA A 220 27.15 -7.51 -14.27
CA ALA A 220 28.13 -8.33 -14.96
C ALA A 220 27.56 -8.85 -16.27
N GLN A 221 28.38 -8.90 -17.33
CA GLN A 221 27.94 -9.40 -18.64
C GLN A 221 27.24 -10.75 -18.47
N VAL A 222 25.93 -10.75 -18.73
CA VAL A 222 25.11 -11.95 -18.80
C VAL A 222 25.80 -12.91 -19.75
N TYR A 223 26.02 -14.16 -19.33
CA TYR A 223 26.54 -15.18 -20.23
C TYR A 223 25.51 -15.34 -21.35
N GLN A 224 25.80 -14.74 -22.50
CA GLN A 224 24.78 -14.51 -23.52
C GLN A 224 24.26 -15.86 -23.98
N GLY A 225 22.96 -16.11 -23.78
CA GLY A 225 22.26 -17.33 -24.21
C GLY A 225 22.36 -17.64 -25.71
N LYS A 226 23.03 -16.79 -26.50
CA LYS A 226 23.39 -17.01 -27.91
C LYS A 226 24.16 -18.32 -28.13
N ASN A 227 24.87 -18.83 -27.12
CA ASN A 227 25.57 -20.13 -27.22
C ASN A 227 24.64 -21.34 -26.98
N PHE A 228 23.49 -21.16 -26.34
CA PHE A 228 22.52 -22.23 -26.07
C PHE A 228 21.44 -22.28 -27.15
N TRP A 229 20.88 -21.13 -27.49
CA TRP A 229 19.72 -21.04 -28.39
C TRP A 229 20.16 -20.69 -29.81
N THR A 230 20.86 -21.64 -30.43
CA THR A 230 21.15 -21.59 -31.86
C THR A 230 19.93 -22.02 -32.68
N MET A 231 19.92 -21.74 -33.99
CA MET A 231 18.92 -22.35 -34.87
C MET A 231 18.97 -23.88 -34.89
N GLY A 232 20.13 -24.48 -34.63
CA GLY A 232 20.22 -25.92 -34.45
C GLY A 232 19.38 -26.39 -33.25
N SER A 233 19.51 -25.71 -32.11
CA SER A 233 18.79 -26.04 -30.88
C SER A 233 17.27 -25.87 -31.03
N ILE A 234 16.83 -24.82 -31.71
CA ILE A 234 15.40 -24.60 -31.98
C ILE A 234 14.83 -25.63 -32.93
N ASN A 235 15.58 -26.00 -33.98
CA ASN A 235 15.18 -27.10 -34.87
C ASN A 235 15.09 -28.42 -34.11
N GLN A 236 16.03 -28.72 -33.20
CA GLN A 236 15.95 -29.92 -32.35
C GLN A 236 14.68 -29.95 -31.48
N ILE A 237 14.24 -28.82 -30.93
CA ILE A 237 12.96 -28.73 -30.22
C ILE A 237 11.79 -29.01 -31.18
N SER A 238 11.80 -28.39 -32.36
CA SER A 238 10.77 -28.60 -33.38
C SER A 238 10.68 -30.07 -33.78
N ASP A 239 11.83 -30.73 -34.00
CA ASP A 239 11.93 -32.13 -34.38
C ASP A 239 11.48 -33.08 -33.25
N LEU A 240 11.89 -32.79 -32.01
CA LEU A 240 11.51 -33.57 -30.83
C LEU A 240 10.00 -33.55 -30.62
N LEU A 241 9.40 -32.36 -30.72
CA LEU A 241 7.98 -32.14 -30.44
C LEU A 241 7.09 -32.38 -31.67
N LYS A 242 7.69 -32.40 -32.87
CA LYS A 242 7.00 -32.41 -34.17
C LYS A 242 6.01 -31.26 -34.31
N LYS A 243 6.40 -30.06 -33.84
CA LYS A 243 5.57 -28.84 -33.82
C LYS A 243 6.25 -27.69 -34.54
N ASN A 244 5.46 -26.76 -35.06
CA ASN A 244 6.02 -25.48 -35.49
C ASN A 244 6.40 -24.67 -34.25
N ILE A 245 7.62 -24.14 -34.24
CA ILE A 245 8.16 -23.37 -33.13
C ILE A 245 8.32 -21.91 -33.54
N SER A 246 7.77 -21.01 -32.73
CA SER A 246 8.10 -19.58 -32.77
C SER A 246 8.98 -19.22 -31.59
N LEU A 247 10.12 -18.57 -31.85
CA LEU A 247 11.06 -18.17 -30.81
C LEU A 247 10.77 -16.73 -30.35
N GLY A 248 10.69 -16.54 -29.04
CA GLY A 248 10.67 -15.23 -28.40
C GLY A 248 11.78 -15.08 -27.36
N SER A 249 12.26 -13.85 -27.16
CA SER A 249 13.10 -13.50 -26.01
C SER A 249 12.21 -12.96 -24.90
N ALA A 250 12.27 -13.57 -23.72
CA ALA A 250 11.69 -12.96 -22.51
C ALA A 250 12.69 -11.93 -21.96
N TYR A 251 12.28 -10.67 -21.86
CA TYR A 251 13.07 -9.65 -21.16
C TYR A 251 12.83 -9.82 -19.66
N GLN A 252 13.87 -10.06 -18.88
CA GLN A 252 13.77 -10.16 -17.43
C GLN A 252 13.61 -8.76 -16.82
N SER A 253 12.39 -8.36 -16.48
CA SER A 253 12.13 -7.31 -15.51
C SER A 253 11.96 -7.95 -14.13
N PHE A 254 13.00 -7.87 -13.30
CA PHE A 254 13.00 -8.37 -11.93
C PHE A 254 12.25 -7.41 -10.99
N SER A 255 11.00 -7.74 -10.65
CA SER A 255 10.37 -7.45 -9.35
C SER A 255 8.92 -7.93 -9.37
N SER A 256 8.66 -9.07 -8.72
CA SER A 256 7.38 -9.56 -8.18
C SER A 256 7.16 -11.05 -8.54
N PRO A 257 6.75 -11.91 -7.58
CA PRO A 257 6.25 -13.25 -7.88
C PRO A 257 4.89 -13.23 -8.63
N ASP A 258 4.25 -12.08 -8.72
CA ASP A 258 2.98 -11.87 -9.44
C ASP A 258 3.21 -11.23 -10.81
N ILE A 259 4.07 -11.84 -11.63
CA ILE A 259 4.26 -11.37 -13.02
C ILE A 259 3.00 -11.68 -13.81
N ASP A 260 2.28 -10.61 -14.14
CA ASP A 260 1.13 -10.60 -15.02
C ASP A 260 1.53 -11.17 -16.39
N ILE A 261 1.11 -12.42 -16.65
CA ILE A 261 1.48 -13.22 -17.82
C ILE A 261 1.02 -12.53 -19.12
N GLU A 262 0.00 -11.66 -19.05
CA GLU A 262 -0.53 -10.89 -20.18
C GLU A 262 0.42 -9.80 -20.69
N TYR A 263 1.09 -9.05 -19.80
CA TYR A 263 1.92 -7.91 -20.20
C TYR A 263 3.20 -8.33 -20.95
N ASN A 264 3.82 -9.43 -20.53
CA ASN A 264 4.99 -10.00 -21.21
C ASN A 264 4.63 -10.72 -22.53
N ALA A 265 3.40 -11.24 -22.64
CA ALA A 265 2.92 -11.80 -23.89
C ALA A 265 2.93 -10.72 -24.99
N GLU A 266 2.47 -9.50 -24.72
CA GLU A 266 2.37 -8.42 -25.71
C GLU A 266 3.74 -7.96 -26.26
N PHE A 267 4.74 -7.79 -25.40
CA PHE A 267 6.09 -7.43 -25.82
C PHE A 267 6.81 -8.58 -26.56
N GLY A 268 6.61 -9.83 -26.11
CA GLY A 268 7.07 -11.03 -26.80
C GLY A 268 6.44 -11.21 -28.19
N LEU A 269 5.13 -10.92 -28.31
CA LEU A 269 4.33 -11.03 -29.54
C LEU A 269 4.89 -10.14 -30.67
N LYS A 270 5.41 -8.95 -30.35
CA LYS A 270 6.01 -8.05 -31.36
C LYS A 270 7.30 -8.61 -31.98
N ASN A 271 8.06 -9.40 -31.24
CA ASN A 271 9.30 -10.04 -31.72
C ASN A 271 9.02 -11.38 -32.42
N ILE A 272 8.12 -12.19 -31.88
CA ILE A 272 7.63 -13.46 -32.44
C ILE A 272 7.01 -13.24 -33.83
N SER A 273 6.19 -12.20 -34.00
CA SER A 273 5.54 -11.86 -35.27
C SER A 273 6.55 -11.56 -36.40
N LYS A 274 7.73 -11.01 -36.08
CA LYS A 274 8.79 -10.71 -37.06
C LYS A 274 9.53 -11.98 -37.52
N PHE A 275 9.79 -12.92 -36.60
CA PHE A 275 10.50 -14.17 -36.91
C PHE A 275 9.62 -15.16 -37.70
N ALA A 276 8.37 -15.35 -37.27
CA ALA A 276 7.45 -16.29 -37.91
C ALA A 276 7.04 -15.87 -39.33
N TYR A 277 6.98 -14.56 -39.61
CA TYR A 277 6.77 -14.03 -40.96
C TYR A 277 7.88 -14.46 -41.94
N LYS A 278 9.13 -14.60 -41.47
CA LYS A 278 10.26 -15.08 -42.28
C LYS A 278 10.12 -16.57 -42.67
N LYS A 279 9.34 -17.36 -41.93
CA LYS A 279 9.10 -18.79 -42.16
C LYS A 279 7.78 -19.09 -42.89
N LYS A 280 7.02 -18.07 -43.30
CA LYS A 280 5.73 -18.20 -44.01
C LYS A 280 4.70 -19.07 -43.26
N MET A 281 4.61 -18.91 -41.94
CA MET A 281 3.58 -19.57 -41.14
C MET A 281 2.20 -18.96 -41.47
N LYS A 282 1.34 -19.74 -42.16
CA LYS A 282 0.05 -19.27 -42.72
C LYS A 282 -0.92 -18.68 -41.69
N HIS A 283 -0.90 -19.16 -40.44
CA HIS A 283 -1.79 -18.73 -39.35
C HIS A 283 -1.49 -17.31 -38.81
N LEU A 284 -0.24 -16.83 -38.95
CA LEU A 284 0.12 -15.47 -38.50
C LEU A 284 -0.22 -14.39 -39.54
N GLU A 285 -0.46 -14.79 -40.80
CA GLU A 285 -1.04 -13.88 -41.81
C GLU A 285 -2.52 -13.58 -41.54
N THR A 286 -3.26 -14.51 -40.89
CA THR A 286 -4.67 -14.32 -40.49
C THR A 286 -4.83 -13.45 -39.25
N LEU A 287 -3.92 -13.52 -38.26
CA LEU A 287 -3.91 -12.60 -37.10
C LEU A 287 -3.70 -11.14 -37.52
N LYS A 288 -2.89 -10.86 -38.55
CA LYS A 288 -2.71 -9.50 -39.11
C LYS A 288 -3.95 -8.94 -39.79
N LYS A 289 -4.86 -9.79 -40.27
CA LYS A 289 -6.08 -9.38 -40.97
C LYS A 289 -7.22 -9.00 -40.01
N GLY A 290 -6.98 -9.01 -38.70
CA GLY A 290 -7.93 -8.51 -37.71
C GLY A 290 -9.24 -9.29 -37.67
N SER A 291 -9.21 -10.61 -37.88
CA SER A 291 -10.41 -11.42 -37.66
C SER A 291 -10.74 -11.41 -36.16
N PRO A 292 -11.90 -10.90 -35.72
CA PRO A 292 -12.21 -10.70 -34.30
C PRO A 292 -12.38 -12.00 -33.49
N THR A 293 -12.34 -13.16 -34.14
CA THR A 293 -12.83 -14.42 -33.58
C THR A 293 -11.73 -15.39 -33.10
N GLU A 294 -10.48 -15.22 -33.55
CA GLU A 294 -9.39 -16.14 -33.22
C GLU A 294 -8.32 -15.41 -32.41
N SER A 295 -8.17 -15.81 -31.14
CA SER A 295 -7.09 -15.33 -30.29
C SER A 295 -5.83 -16.17 -30.50
N PHE A 296 -4.67 -15.57 -30.26
CA PHE A 296 -3.38 -16.25 -30.37
C PHE A 296 -3.32 -17.52 -29.49
N THR A 297 -3.90 -17.46 -28.29
CA THR A 297 -3.96 -18.56 -27.33
C THR A 297 -4.81 -19.73 -27.81
N ASP A 298 -5.64 -19.54 -28.84
CA ASP A 298 -6.41 -20.62 -29.46
C ASP A 298 -5.55 -21.56 -30.31
N HIS A 299 -4.32 -21.20 -30.65
CA HIS A 299 -3.48 -21.96 -31.59
C HIS A 299 -2.12 -22.38 -31.01
N TYR A 300 -1.63 -21.67 -29.99
CA TYR A 300 -0.29 -21.89 -29.45
C TYR A 300 -0.29 -22.25 -27.97
N GLY A 301 0.56 -23.20 -27.60
CA GLY A 301 1.05 -23.38 -26.22
C GLY A 301 2.31 -22.57 -25.98
N MET A 302 2.67 -22.33 -24.71
CA MET A 302 3.85 -21.56 -24.35
C MET A 302 4.78 -22.36 -23.45
N LEU A 303 5.99 -22.61 -23.95
CA LEU A 303 7.09 -23.22 -23.21
C LEU A 303 8.12 -22.14 -22.85
N MET A 304 8.27 -21.85 -21.56
CA MET A 304 9.36 -21.02 -21.06
C MET A 304 10.47 -21.91 -20.51
N ILE A 305 11.72 -21.62 -20.89
CA ILE A 305 12.91 -22.31 -20.38
C ILE A 305 13.82 -21.27 -19.76
N THR A 306 13.93 -21.33 -18.43
CA THR A 306 14.69 -20.40 -17.60
C THR A 306 15.89 -21.10 -16.98
N PHE A 307 17.02 -20.40 -16.92
CA PHE A 307 18.28 -20.95 -16.41
C PHE A 307 18.78 -20.14 -15.23
N THR A 308 19.17 -20.85 -14.18
CA THR A 308 19.95 -20.31 -13.07
C THR A 308 21.24 -21.10 -12.96
N ASN A 309 22.36 -20.40 -13.05
CA ASN A 309 23.66 -21.03 -12.88
C ASN A 309 24.13 -20.77 -11.44
N GLU A 310 24.24 -21.81 -10.63
CA GLU A 310 24.63 -21.63 -9.24
C GLU A 310 26.15 -21.60 -9.08
N LEU A 311 26.89 -22.40 -9.87
CA LEU A 311 28.37 -22.49 -9.95
C LEU A 311 28.74 -23.21 -11.27
N GLY A 312 29.97 -23.09 -11.80
CA GLY A 312 30.31 -23.47 -13.19
C GLY A 312 30.08 -24.93 -13.61
N ASN A 313 29.81 -25.83 -12.66
CA ASN A 313 29.40 -27.20 -12.92
C ASN A 313 27.97 -27.53 -12.48
N ILE A 314 27.13 -26.57 -12.03
CA ILE A 314 25.74 -26.80 -11.62
C ILE A 314 24.82 -25.80 -12.32
N VAL A 315 23.92 -26.30 -13.17
CA VAL A 315 22.91 -25.51 -13.87
C VAL A 315 21.52 -25.98 -13.45
N LYS A 316 20.72 -25.07 -12.90
CA LYS A 316 19.30 -25.28 -12.64
C LYS A 316 18.49 -24.79 -13.83
N VAL A 317 17.56 -25.61 -14.29
CA VAL A 317 16.68 -25.33 -15.41
C VAL A 317 15.25 -25.40 -14.92
N HIS A 318 14.51 -24.31 -15.11
CA HIS A 318 13.09 -24.24 -14.83
C HIS A 318 12.34 -24.23 -16.16
N TYR A 319 11.53 -25.26 -16.40
CA TYR A 319 10.59 -25.31 -17.52
C TYR A 319 9.21 -24.91 -17.02
N THR A 320 8.62 -23.89 -17.62
CA THR A 320 7.22 -23.52 -17.38
C THR A 320 6.42 -23.87 -18.63
N TYR A 321 5.48 -24.78 -18.47
CA TYR A 321 4.58 -25.21 -19.53
C TYR A 321 3.21 -24.59 -19.30
N THR A 322 2.72 -23.86 -20.29
CA THR A 322 1.43 -23.15 -20.20
C THR A 322 0.55 -23.51 -21.39
N LEU A 323 -0.63 -24.05 -21.10
CA LEU A 323 -1.66 -24.36 -22.09
C LEU A 323 -2.93 -23.59 -21.76
N ILE A 324 -3.25 -22.60 -22.61
CA ILE A 324 -4.46 -21.78 -22.51
C ILE A 324 -5.51 -22.39 -23.45
N ASN A 325 -6.73 -22.60 -22.95
CA ASN A 325 -7.85 -23.09 -23.74
C ASN A 325 -9.12 -22.36 -23.30
N LYS A 326 -9.83 -21.71 -24.23
CA LYS A 326 -11.12 -21.07 -23.93
C LYS A 326 -12.19 -22.04 -23.41
N ALA A 327 -12.10 -23.32 -23.76
CA ALA A 327 -13.12 -24.33 -23.46
C ALA A 327 -12.74 -25.32 -22.33
N LYS A 328 -11.56 -25.19 -21.71
CA LYS A 328 -11.03 -26.14 -20.69
C LYS A 328 -10.17 -25.40 -19.65
N PRO A 329 -10.01 -25.93 -18.42
CA PRO A 329 -9.18 -25.29 -17.40
C PRO A 329 -7.75 -25.04 -17.90
N PHE A 330 -7.22 -23.88 -17.52
CA PHE A 330 -5.83 -23.52 -17.69
C PHE A 330 -4.94 -24.60 -17.05
N ARG A 331 -3.97 -25.10 -17.82
CA ARG A 331 -2.97 -26.06 -17.30
C ARG A 331 -1.61 -25.39 -17.25
N LYS A 332 -1.01 -25.42 -16.07
CA LYS A 332 0.37 -25.01 -15.82
C LYS A 332 1.15 -26.18 -15.24
N LYS A 333 2.32 -26.47 -15.82
CA LYS A 333 3.28 -27.42 -15.25
C LYS A 333 4.60 -26.70 -15.09
N GLU A 334 5.21 -26.84 -13.92
CA GLU A 334 6.53 -26.32 -13.60
C GLU A 334 7.46 -27.50 -13.32
N VAL A 335 8.60 -27.51 -13.99
CA VAL A 335 9.61 -28.56 -13.84
C VAL A 335 10.93 -27.91 -13.51
N TYR A 336 11.52 -28.27 -12.38
CA TYR A 336 12.82 -27.80 -11.93
C TYR A 336 13.82 -28.94 -12.04
N THR A 337 14.83 -28.81 -12.91
CA THR A 337 15.87 -29.82 -13.09
C THR A 337 17.25 -29.25 -12.79
N THR A 338 18.02 -29.93 -11.95
CA THR A 338 19.40 -29.58 -11.62
C THR A 338 20.35 -30.47 -12.39
N TYR A 339 21.21 -29.87 -13.21
CA TYR A 339 22.27 -30.53 -13.97
C TYR A 339 23.62 -30.28 -13.34
N LYS A 340 24.47 -31.31 -13.22
CA LYS A 340 25.85 -31.19 -12.76
C LYS A 340 26.85 -31.72 -13.78
N TYR A 341 27.91 -30.97 -14.06
CA TYR A 341 29.02 -31.40 -14.91
C TYR A 341 30.03 -32.21 -14.10
N VAL A 342 30.17 -33.50 -14.43
CA VAL A 342 31.06 -34.45 -13.73
C VAL A 342 31.73 -35.34 -14.76
N GLY A 343 33.07 -35.37 -14.77
CA GLY A 343 33.83 -36.30 -15.62
C GLY A 343 33.58 -36.11 -17.12
N ASN A 344 33.55 -34.87 -17.59
CA ASN A 344 33.31 -34.50 -19.00
C ASN A 344 31.87 -34.77 -19.51
N GLU A 345 30.92 -35.00 -18.60
CA GLU A 345 29.52 -35.24 -18.92
C GLU A 345 28.57 -34.47 -17.99
N TRP A 346 27.40 -34.10 -18.53
CA TRP A 346 26.30 -33.52 -17.76
C TRP A 346 25.38 -34.61 -17.21
N LYS A 347 25.19 -34.63 -15.90
CA LYS A 347 24.31 -35.56 -15.17
C LYS A 347 23.13 -34.81 -14.57
N VAL A 348 21.96 -35.43 -14.58
CA VAL A 348 20.79 -34.94 -13.83
C VAL A 348 21.01 -35.32 -12.37
N MET A 349 20.91 -34.33 -11.48
CA MET A 349 21.04 -34.53 -10.03
C MET A 349 19.67 -34.68 -9.37
N GLU A 350 18.72 -33.85 -9.78
CA GLU A 350 17.39 -33.78 -9.21
C GLU A 350 16.41 -33.21 -10.24
N THR A 351 15.18 -33.74 -10.24
CA THR A 351 14.05 -33.17 -10.98
C THR A 351 12.85 -33.09 -10.02
N LYS A 352 12.25 -31.91 -9.90
CA LYS A 352 10.98 -31.66 -9.19
C LYS A 352 9.94 -31.20 -10.19
N GLU A 353 8.71 -31.71 -10.05
CA GLU A 353 7.59 -31.33 -10.91
C GLU A 353 6.40 -30.90 -10.07
N GLU A 354 5.75 -29.81 -10.49
CA GLU A 354 4.52 -29.29 -9.91
C GLU A 354 3.53 -29.05 -11.05
N GLU A 355 2.34 -29.67 -11.00
CA GLU A 355 1.29 -29.46 -12.01
C GLU A 355 0.03 -28.91 -11.36
N GLN A 356 -0.46 -27.80 -11.90
CA GLN A 356 -1.67 -27.11 -11.44
C GLN A 356 -2.70 -27.05 -12.56
N LYS A 357 -3.95 -27.41 -12.23
CA LYS A 357 -5.13 -27.19 -13.08
C LYS A 357 -5.90 -26.02 -12.49
N ILE A 358 -5.86 -24.88 -13.15
CA ILE A 358 -6.55 -23.66 -12.70
C ILE A 358 -7.89 -23.58 -13.43
N LYS A 359 -8.98 -23.46 -12.66
CA LYS A 359 -10.29 -23.13 -13.23
C LYS A 359 -10.28 -21.64 -13.54
N ILE A 360 -10.44 -21.29 -14.81
CA ILE A 360 -10.73 -19.91 -15.20
C ILE A 360 -12.20 -19.71 -14.84
N TYR A 361 -12.49 -18.82 -13.90
CA TYR A 361 -13.87 -18.40 -13.65
C TYR A 361 -14.24 -17.43 -14.77
N GLU A 362 -15.29 -17.75 -15.52
CA GLU A 362 -15.92 -16.83 -16.47
C GLU A 362 -16.70 -15.81 -15.64
N ASP A 363 -16.31 -14.54 -15.68
CA ASP A 363 -17.13 -13.41 -15.23
C ASP A 363 -18.20 -13.07 -16.27
#